data_AF-A0A2E0L1P9-F1
#
_entry.id   AF-A0A2E0L1P9-F1
#
_cell.length_a   1.000
_cell.length_b   1.000
_cell.length_c   1.000
_cell.angle_alpha   90.00
_cell.angle_beta   90.00
_cell.angle_gamma   90.00
#
_symmetry.space_group_name_H-M   'P 1'
#
loop_
_entity.id
_entity.type
_entity.pdbx_description
1 polymer ?
#
loop_
_entity_poly.entity_id
_entity_poly.type
_entity_poly.pdbx_seq_one_letter_code
_entity_poly.pdbx_strand_id
1 'polypeptide(L)'
;MVSAYKLGYTSAASAVLLALYDDRARDVSSKHASYHYLQVDGEVTVRQGYILLKVSDDELTRAESIAIQSHRPAVYRWLGGAWHELPSIRSADYQPVNERSGPNFNPTSLLIGTTGGSKETATVGVITAEKSQRSENDTPWWWLHGDTYPHRDLLKRWGCRWSKKRRCWYYIGETLPDAVQALIDTPAPDDDAPCSDEDAAQILGMNLQPKAQPEIPHLFALGDTVYARHDLETSDGKPVPTGTRGTITRLYNRNPTHGWSYDADFAEIGIGWFFERELTSLEPVPGIRVTRGSVVPPGAVQPPSDSEIKQAIIASDQQPEAVEPDADAAPPSDISEEPPEDEPKIRIIKPVLEVSDGDELDAVITAVCQTKAESLPVLQSVTSAQSGRRNLVRIPQAACGELTGSITGNVWAYGWAVHDGICIYVNMGGPRMAVEAIRAKLAKGDIVSCVPWDAPSVELTAGEGNSGMYTAYMQNIPEAKFTSLILLHELAVQPNYGGKSTTFIFHVSDEQAMAQLRQHVTRLVKVPVFPDWTGYLWQAGQSAMLLRPTRTGGDVKLYTVVLDSDSWTRLLTGGLAQGVIRLPQNA
;
A
#
# COMPACT_ATOMS: atom_id res chain seq x y z
N MET A 1 -2.99 4.46 -9.80
CA MET A 1 -3.17 3.09 -10.35
C MET A 1 -3.99 3.24 -11.62
N VAL A 2 -3.40 2.96 -12.78
CA VAL A 2 -4.08 3.16 -14.07
C VAL A 2 -4.96 1.94 -14.36
N SER A 3 -6.28 2.10 -14.29
CA SER A 3 -7.24 1.05 -14.61
C SER A 3 -7.70 1.18 -16.07
N ALA A 4 -7.39 0.19 -16.91
CA ALA A 4 -7.92 0.08 -18.26
C ALA A 4 -9.22 -0.76 -18.27
N TYR A 5 -10.26 -0.26 -18.93
CA TYR A 5 -11.56 -0.92 -19.06
C TYR A 5 -11.60 -1.79 -20.30
N LYS A 6 -11.87 -3.09 -20.10
CA LYS A 6 -12.10 -4.04 -21.20
C LYS A 6 -13.49 -3.82 -21.79
N LEU A 7 -13.53 -3.39 -23.05
CA LEU A 7 -14.73 -3.25 -23.85
C LEU A 7 -14.95 -4.49 -24.72
N GLY A 8 -16.20 -4.71 -25.13
CA GLY A 8 -16.57 -5.83 -26.01
C GLY A 8 -15.95 -5.73 -27.41
N TYR A 9 -16.35 -6.66 -28.29
CA TYR A 9 -15.84 -6.76 -29.66
C TYR A 9 -16.24 -5.61 -30.60
N THR A 10 -17.05 -4.67 -30.12
CA THR A 10 -17.62 -3.59 -30.94
C THR A 10 -16.75 -2.34 -30.86
N SER A 11 -16.18 -1.93 -32.01
CA SER A 11 -15.38 -0.71 -32.16
C SER A 11 -16.17 0.60 -31.96
N ALA A 12 -17.50 0.53 -31.99
CA ALA A 12 -18.37 1.70 -31.84
C ALA A 12 -18.36 2.27 -30.41
N ALA A 13 -18.51 1.41 -29.40
CA ALA A 13 -18.51 1.83 -28.01
C ALA A 13 -17.17 2.44 -27.58
N SER A 14 -16.05 1.91 -28.09
CA SER A 14 -14.73 2.51 -27.86
C SER A 14 -14.58 3.85 -28.57
N ALA A 15 -14.99 3.96 -29.84
CA ALA A 15 -14.94 5.21 -30.59
C ALA A 15 -15.81 6.31 -29.96
N VAL A 16 -17.00 5.97 -29.47
CA VAL A 16 -17.87 6.91 -28.74
C VAL A 16 -17.21 7.40 -27.45
N LEU A 17 -16.62 6.50 -26.65
CA LEU A 17 -15.96 6.89 -25.41
C LEU A 17 -14.74 7.79 -25.65
N LEU A 18 -13.93 7.50 -26.68
CA LEU A 18 -12.81 8.36 -27.08
C LEU A 18 -13.30 9.75 -27.52
N ALA A 19 -14.38 9.83 -28.29
CA ALA A 19 -14.93 11.11 -28.75
C ALA A 19 -15.58 11.94 -27.63
N LEU A 20 -16.09 11.30 -26.58
CA LEU A 20 -16.75 11.97 -25.45
C LEU A 20 -15.76 12.43 -24.38
N TYR A 21 -14.72 11.66 -24.12
CA TYR A 21 -13.70 12.00 -23.11
C TYR A 21 -12.50 12.74 -23.68
N ASP A 22 -12.34 12.74 -25.01
CA ASP A 22 -11.25 13.41 -25.73
C ASP A 22 -9.88 12.98 -25.18
N ASP A 23 -8.98 13.92 -24.88
CA ASP A 23 -7.65 13.66 -24.30
C ASP A 23 -7.67 12.89 -22.96
N ARG A 24 -8.83 12.80 -22.28
CA ARG A 24 -8.99 12.04 -21.04
C ARG A 24 -9.32 10.57 -21.26
N ALA A 25 -9.43 10.10 -22.50
CA ALA A 25 -9.51 8.66 -22.77
C ALA A 25 -8.47 8.24 -23.80
N ARG A 26 -7.84 7.09 -23.57
CA ARG A 26 -6.78 6.56 -24.44
C ARG A 26 -6.99 5.09 -24.73
N ASP A 27 -6.91 4.74 -26.01
CA ASP A 27 -6.92 3.34 -26.42
C ASP A 27 -5.55 2.71 -26.15
N VAL A 28 -5.54 1.73 -25.25
CA VAL A 28 -4.36 0.96 -24.84
C VAL A 28 -4.42 -0.48 -25.36
N SER A 29 -5.28 -0.75 -26.34
CA SER A 29 -5.40 -2.06 -26.98
C SER A 29 -4.13 -2.44 -27.74
N SER A 30 -3.65 -3.67 -27.54
CA SER A 30 -2.63 -4.24 -28.42
C SER A 30 -3.19 -4.49 -29.83
N LYS A 31 -2.36 -4.32 -30.87
CA LYS A 31 -2.71 -4.61 -32.27
C LYS A 31 -3.19 -6.05 -32.52
N HIS A 32 -2.91 -6.96 -31.61
CA HIS A 32 -3.34 -8.37 -31.67
C HIS A 32 -4.45 -8.73 -30.67
N ALA A 33 -4.99 -7.75 -29.93
CA ALA A 33 -6.05 -8.00 -28.97
C ALA A 33 -7.40 -8.19 -29.68
N SER A 34 -8.15 -9.21 -29.26
CA SER A 34 -9.53 -9.44 -29.72
C SER A 34 -10.57 -8.55 -29.04
N TYR A 35 -10.16 -7.75 -28.04
CA TYR A 35 -10.98 -6.83 -27.27
C TYR A 35 -10.34 -5.45 -27.22
N HIS A 36 -11.15 -4.40 -27.15
CA HIS A 36 -10.67 -3.04 -26.94
C HIS A 36 -10.45 -2.75 -25.45
N TYR A 37 -9.34 -2.10 -25.10
CA TYR A 37 -9.03 -1.64 -23.75
C TYR A 37 -8.88 -0.12 -23.76
N LEU A 38 -9.77 0.57 -23.05
CA LEU A 38 -9.68 2.02 -22.89
C LEU A 38 -9.23 2.38 -21.49
N GLN A 39 -8.19 3.19 -21.38
CA GLN A 39 -7.88 3.93 -20.18
C GLN A 39 -8.71 5.22 -20.18
N VAL A 40 -9.37 5.54 -19.07
CA VAL A 40 -10.11 6.79 -18.90
C VAL A 40 -9.61 7.49 -17.65
N ASP A 41 -9.16 8.72 -17.79
CA ASP A 41 -8.69 9.59 -16.73
C ASP A 41 -9.89 10.38 -16.18
N GLY A 42 -10.58 9.76 -15.21
CA GLY A 42 -11.76 10.32 -14.54
C GLY A 42 -12.54 9.27 -13.77
N GLU A 43 -13.52 9.70 -12.97
CA GLU A 43 -14.42 8.78 -12.27
C GLU A 43 -15.44 8.18 -13.25
N VAL A 44 -15.35 6.87 -13.48
CA VAL A 44 -16.26 6.13 -14.37
C VAL A 44 -17.24 5.31 -13.54
N THR A 45 -18.53 5.55 -13.73
CA THR A 45 -19.57 4.74 -13.08
C THR A 45 -19.84 3.48 -13.88
N VAL A 46 -19.51 2.32 -13.31
CA VAL A 46 -19.73 1.01 -13.95
C VAL A 46 -20.85 0.24 -13.25
N ARG A 47 -21.85 -0.24 -13.99
CA ARG A 47 -22.93 -1.08 -13.45
C ARG A 47 -23.28 -2.22 -14.40
N GLN A 48 -23.28 -3.44 -13.86
CA GLN A 48 -23.65 -4.67 -14.60
C GLN A 48 -22.91 -4.83 -15.95
N GLY A 49 -21.64 -4.43 -16.01
CA GLY A 49 -20.83 -4.52 -17.23
C GLY A 49 -21.00 -3.36 -18.21
N TYR A 50 -21.74 -2.30 -17.85
CA TYR A 50 -21.94 -1.10 -18.65
C TYR A 50 -21.30 0.12 -17.99
N ILE A 51 -20.68 0.98 -18.80
CA ILE A 51 -20.23 2.31 -18.40
C ILE A 51 -21.42 3.26 -18.54
N LEU A 52 -21.73 3.99 -17.47
CA LEU A 52 -22.84 4.93 -17.41
C LEU A 52 -22.33 6.36 -17.48
N LEU A 53 -22.95 7.15 -18.36
CA LEU A 53 -22.58 8.54 -18.63
C LEU A 53 -23.83 9.40 -18.66
N LYS A 54 -23.76 10.58 -18.05
CA LYS A 54 -24.70 11.67 -18.32
C LYS A 54 -24.06 12.54 -19.40
N VAL A 55 -24.71 12.59 -20.56
CA VAL A 55 -24.24 13.34 -21.74
C VAL A 55 -25.17 14.51 -22.02
N SER A 56 -24.60 15.62 -22.51
CA SER A 56 -25.32 16.75 -23.09
C SER A 56 -25.89 16.38 -24.47
N ASP A 57 -26.78 17.22 -25.00
CA ASP A 57 -27.37 17.00 -26.34
C ASP A 57 -26.29 17.04 -27.45
N ASP A 58 -25.29 17.90 -27.34
CA ASP A 58 -24.17 17.98 -28.29
C ASP A 58 -23.27 16.73 -28.26
N GLU A 59 -23.03 16.19 -27.07
CA GLU A 59 -22.32 14.92 -26.87
C GLU A 59 -23.12 13.73 -27.40
N LEU A 60 -24.44 13.77 -27.23
CA LEU A 60 -25.32 12.74 -27.76
C LEU A 60 -25.31 12.75 -29.28
N THR A 61 -25.39 13.90 -29.94
CA THR A 61 -25.31 14.00 -31.40
C THR A 61 -23.96 13.46 -31.92
N ARG A 62 -22.86 13.75 -31.22
CA ARG A 62 -21.55 13.16 -31.53
C ARG A 62 -21.57 11.64 -31.39
N ALA A 63 -22.12 11.10 -30.30
CA ALA A 63 -22.24 9.66 -30.11
C ALA A 63 -23.10 8.98 -31.19
N GLU A 64 -24.21 9.59 -31.61
CA GLU A 64 -25.08 9.11 -32.67
C GLU A 64 -24.37 9.06 -34.03
N SER A 65 -23.63 10.12 -34.38
CA SER A 65 -22.88 10.20 -35.66
C SER A 65 -21.79 9.14 -35.80
N ILE A 66 -21.25 8.65 -34.67
CA ILE A 66 -20.29 7.54 -34.63
C ILE A 66 -21.03 6.20 -34.64
N ALA A 67 -22.10 6.06 -33.84
CA ALA A 67 -22.89 4.84 -33.73
C ALA A 67 -23.54 4.43 -35.07
N ILE A 68 -24.00 5.39 -35.86
CA ILE A 68 -24.68 5.15 -37.15
C ILE A 68 -23.77 4.47 -38.19
N GLN A 69 -22.45 4.61 -38.06
CA GLN A 69 -21.47 4.00 -38.97
C GLN A 69 -21.20 2.52 -38.64
N SER A 70 -21.78 2.01 -37.54
CA SER A 70 -21.47 0.69 -37.01
C SER A 70 -22.62 -0.30 -37.20
N HIS A 71 -22.28 -1.59 -37.41
CA HIS A 71 -23.27 -2.67 -37.50
C HIS A 71 -23.91 -3.06 -36.17
N ARG A 72 -23.17 -2.86 -35.07
CA ARG A 72 -23.61 -3.12 -33.69
C ARG A 72 -22.99 -2.04 -32.80
N PRO A 73 -23.71 -0.96 -32.50
CA PRO A 73 -23.15 0.12 -31.71
C PRO A 73 -22.92 -0.31 -30.26
N ALA A 74 -23.79 -1.15 -29.68
CA ALA A 74 -23.72 -1.54 -28.27
C ALA A 74 -23.65 -0.33 -27.30
N VAL A 75 -24.21 0.80 -27.74
CA VAL A 75 -24.39 2.04 -26.97
C VAL A 75 -25.89 2.22 -26.78
N TYR A 76 -26.29 2.54 -25.55
CA TYR A 76 -27.70 2.58 -25.15
C TYR A 76 -28.05 3.91 -24.50
N ARG A 77 -29.24 4.42 -24.79
CA ARG A 77 -29.83 5.62 -24.21
C ARG A 77 -31.07 5.25 -23.39
N TRP A 78 -31.22 5.86 -22.23
CA TRP A 78 -32.43 5.71 -21.41
C TRP A 78 -33.49 6.71 -21.87
N LEU A 79 -34.62 6.21 -22.39
CA LEU A 79 -35.73 7.00 -22.93
C LEU A 79 -37.07 6.40 -22.50
N GLY A 80 -38.00 7.24 -22.02
CA GLY A 80 -39.37 6.80 -21.71
C GLY A 80 -39.46 5.66 -20.69
N GLY A 81 -38.48 5.51 -19.80
CA GLY A 81 -38.44 4.42 -18.81
C GLY A 81 -37.87 3.09 -19.31
N ALA A 82 -37.26 3.06 -20.49
CA ALA A 82 -36.60 1.89 -21.05
C ALA A 82 -35.28 2.23 -21.76
N TRP A 83 -34.41 1.23 -21.89
CA TRP A 83 -33.18 1.36 -22.68
C TRP A 83 -33.45 1.16 -24.17
N HIS A 84 -32.89 2.06 -24.97
CA HIS A 84 -32.92 2.00 -26.43
C HIS A 84 -31.49 2.02 -26.96
N GLU A 85 -31.15 1.12 -27.88
CA GLU A 85 -29.89 1.15 -28.61
C GLU A 85 -29.87 2.35 -29.57
N LEU A 86 -28.72 3.00 -29.70
CA LEU A 86 -28.52 4.13 -30.61
C LEU A 86 -28.71 3.71 -32.08
N PRO A 87 -29.04 4.66 -32.97
CA PRO A 87 -29.07 4.43 -34.42
C PRO A 87 -27.77 3.77 -34.92
N SER A 88 -27.93 2.88 -35.91
CA SER A 88 -26.86 2.08 -36.49
C SER A 88 -27.04 1.99 -38.01
N ILE A 89 -26.07 1.41 -38.71
CA ILE A 89 -26.21 1.20 -40.17
C ILE A 89 -27.41 0.29 -40.53
N ARG A 90 -27.91 -0.50 -39.58
CA ARG A 90 -29.05 -1.41 -39.77
C ARG A 90 -30.39 -0.76 -39.45
N SER A 91 -30.39 0.31 -38.65
CA SER A 91 -31.60 1.00 -38.26
C SER A 91 -31.31 2.47 -37.99
N ALA A 92 -32.01 3.34 -38.72
CA ALA A 92 -31.91 4.79 -38.57
C ALA A 92 -32.57 5.29 -37.28
N ASP A 93 -33.45 4.49 -36.67
CA ASP A 93 -34.18 4.84 -35.46
C ASP A 93 -33.66 4.09 -34.23
N TYR A 94 -33.85 4.70 -33.06
CA TYR A 94 -33.62 4.08 -31.75
C TYR A 94 -34.36 2.75 -31.62
N GLN A 95 -33.64 1.68 -31.28
CA GLN A 95 -34.22 0.34 -31.16
C GLN A 95 -34.42 -0.05 -29.69
N PRO A 96 -35.57 -0.61 -29.29
CA PRO A 96 -35.72 -1.13 -27.94
C PRO A 96 -34.74 -2.28 -27.69
N VAL A 97 -34.19 -2.33 -26.47
CA VAL A 97 -33.31 -3.43 -26.04
C VAL A 97 -34.08 -4.76 -26.04
N ASN A 98 -33.58 -5.74 -26.81
CA ASN A 98 -34.08 -7.12 -26.77
C ASN A 98 -33.65 -7.81 -25.46
N GLU A 99 -34.48 -8.68 -24.88
CA GLU A 99 -34.24 -9.36 -23.58
C GLU A 99 -32.91 -10.12 -23.47
N ARG A 100 -32.24 -10.40 -24.60
CA ARG A 100 -30.95 -11.09 -24.68
C ARG A 100 -29.74 -10.17 -24.89
N SER A 101 -29.92 -8.87 -25.15
CA SER A 101 -28.84 -7.97 -25.56
C SER A 101 -29.12 -6.52 -25.17
N GLY A 102 -28.58 -6.09 -24.03
CA GLY A 102 -28.60 -4.70 -23.56
C GLY A 102 -28.84 -4.62 -22.05
N PRO A 103 -28.72 -3.41 -21.45
CA PRO A 103 -28.90 -3.21 -20.02
C PRO A 103 -30.36 -3.43 -19.59
N ASN A 104 -30.56 -4.07 -18.43
CA ASN A 104 -31.88 -4.43 -17.89
C ASN A 104 -32.20 -3.78 -16.53
N PHE A 105 -31.50 -2.70 -16.17
CA PHE A 105 -31.65 -1.99 -14.90
C PHE A 105 -32.13 -0.55 -15.09
N ASN A 106 -32.74 0.06 -14.08
CA ASN A 106 -33.14 1.47 -14.11
C ASN A 106 -31.98 2.39 -13.64
N PRO A 107 -31.50 3.34 -14.45
CA PRO A 107 -30.40 4.24 -14.10
C PRO A 107 -30.83 5.48 -13.30
N THR A 108 -32.13 5.81 -13.19
CA THR A 108 -32.62 7.11 -12.64
C THR A 108 -32.26 7.33 -11.16
N SER A 109 -31.97 6.28 -10.39
CA SER A 109 -31.56 6.38 -8.99
C SER A 109 -30.03 6.34 -8.77
N LEU A 110 -29.25 6.39 -9.85
CA LEU A 110 -27.79 6.35 -9.79
C LEU A 110 -27.21 7.76 -9.89
N LEU A 111 -26.22 8.03 -9.03
CA LEU A 111 -25.31 9.17 -9.22
C LEU A 111 -24.38 8.81 -10.38
N ILE A 112 -24.55 9.49 -11.51
CA ILE A 112 -23.77 9.26 -12.73
C ILE A 112 -23.01 10.55 -13.03
N GLY A 113 -21.68 10.44 -13.17
CA GLY A 113 -20.82 11.57 -13.53
C GLY A 113 -21.09 12.10 -14.95
N THR A 114 -20.88 13.39 -15.16
CA THR A 114 -20.84 14.01 -16.49
C THR A 114 -19.48 13.77 -17.13
N THR A 115 -19.46 13.58 -18.45
CA THR A 115 -18.25 13.43 -19.25
C THR A 115 -17.32 14.63 -19.09
N GLY A 116 -17.84 15.84 -18.87
CA GLY A 116 -17.09 17.10 -18.78
C GLY A 116 -16.59 17.51 -17.40
N GLY A 117 -16.37 16.64 -16.40
CA GLY A 117 -15.65 16.97 -15.15
C GLY A 117 -16.27 18.06 -14.23
N SER A 118 -17.29 18.78 -14.70
CA SER A 118 -18.06 19.73 -13.93
C SER A 118 -19.15 18.95 -13.21
N LYS A 119 -18.96 18.78 -11.90
CA LYS A 119 -20.10 18.63 -11.01
C LYS A 119 -21.02 19.82 -11.32
N GLU A 120 -22.22 19.56 -11.83
CA GLU A 120 -23.36 20.32 -11.33
C GLU A 120 -23.23 20.19 -9.81
N THR A 121 -22.78 21.25 -9.16
CA THR A 121 -22.84 21.43 -7.73
C THR A 121 -24.32 21.35 -7.37
N ALA A 122 -24.81 20.11 -7.20
CA ALA A 122 -25.82 19.85 -6.21
C ALA A 122 -25.25 20.46 -4.94
N THR A 123 -25.78 21.62 -4.56
CA THR A 123 -25.50 22.35 -3.33
C THR A 123 -25.35 21.33 -2.20
N VAL A 124 -24.09 21.02 -1.88
CA VAL A 124 -23.73 20.09 -0.82
C VAL A 124 -24.16 20.80 0.46
N GLY A 125 -25.13 20.24 1.18
CA GLY A 125 -25.61 20.75 2.47
C GLY A 125 -27.10 21.10 2.55
N VAL A 126 -27.82 21.25 1.44
CA VAL A 126 -29.23 21.68 1.50
C VAL A 126 -30.17 20.48 1.53
N ILE A 127 -30.96 20.35 2.61
CA ILE A 127 -32.06 19.38 2.70
C ILE A 127 -33.22 19.90 1.84
N THR A 128 -33.67 19.11 0.87
CA THR A 128 -34.79 19.48 -0.01
C THR A 128 -36.01 18.61 0.25
N ALA A 129 -37.21 19.19 0.14
CA ALA A 129 -38.48 18.47 0.32
C ALA A 129 -39.27 18.37 -0.99
N GLU A 130 -39.62 17.15 -1.39
CA GLU A 130 -40.52 16.86 -2.52
C GLU A 130 -41.89 16.44 -2.01
N LYS A 131 -42.95 17.17 -2.39
CA LYS A 131 -44.34 16.80 -2.07
C LYS A 131 -44.89 15.85 -3.15
N SER A 132 -45.28 14.66 -2.75
CA SER A 132 -45.91 13.65 -3.62
C SER A 132 -47.33 13.35 -3.13
N GLN A 133 -48.31 13.56 -3.99
CA GLN A 133 -49.72 13.28 -3.71
C GLN A 133 -50.33 12.52 -4.88
N ARG A 134 -50.96 11.37 -4.61
CA ARG A 134 -51.47 10.45 -5.65
C ARG A 134 -52.88 10.83 -6.15
N SER A 135 -53.67 11.49 -5.32
CA SER A 135 -54.98 12.08 -5.64
C SER A 135 -55.30 13.22 -4.66
N GLU A 136 -56.12 14.21 -5.05
CA GLU A 136 -56.43 15.39 -4.19
C GLU A 136 -57.04 15.03 -2.83
N ASN A 137 -57.65 13.84 -2.70
CA ASN A 137 -58.23 13.35 -1.44
C ASN A 137 -57.25 12.49 -0.60
N ASP A 138 -56.07 12.15 -1.11
CA ASP A 138 -55.08 11.37 -0.36
C ASP A 138 -54.14 12.28 0.45
N THR A 139 -53.78 11.85 1.66
CA THR A 139 -52.78 12.53 2.49
C THR A 139 -51.46 12.65 1.73
N PRO A 140 -50.88 13.87 1.61
CA PRO A 140 -49.64 14.09 0.88
C PRO A 140 -48.44 13.50 1.64
N TRP A 141 -47.47 13.03 0.86
CA TRP A 141 -46.20 12.50 1.35
C TRP A 141 -45.11 13.50 1.04
N TRP A 142 -44.35 13.88 2.06
CA TRP A 142 -43.19 14.74 1.94
C TRP A 142 -41.94 13.88 1.95
N TRP A 143 -41.14 13.93 0.90
CA TRP A 143 -39.88 13.21 0.78
C TRP A 143 -38.72 14.16 1.01
N LEU A 144 -37.84 13.84 1.95
CA LEU A 144 -36.72 14.68 2.36
C LEU A 144 -35.41 14.09 1.82
N HIS A 145 -34.75 14.84 0.95
CA HIS A 145 -33.52 14.49 0.25
C HIS A 145 -32.36 15.38 0.72
N GLY A 146 -31.10 14.98 0.47
CA GLY A 146 -29.91 15.73 0.88
C GLY A 146 -29.19 15.13 2.09
N ASP A 147 -28.34 15.92 2.74
CA ASP A 147 -27.56 15.49 3.91
C ASP A 147 -28.39 15.49 5.20
N THR A 148 -29.16 14.41 5.36
CA THR A 148 -30.05 14.20 6.51
C THR A 148 -29.37 13.43 7.65
N TYR A 149 -28.06 13.16 7.55
CA TYR A 149 -27.31 12.38 8.54
C TYR A 149 -27.14 13.12 9.89
N PRO A 150 -26.75 14.41 9.92
CA PRO A 150 -26.64 15.17 11.18
C PRO A 150 -27.98 15.37 11.90
N HIS A 151 -29.09 15.35 11.15
CA HIS A 151 -30.43 15.66 11.65
C HIS A 151 -31.31 14.41 11.86
N ARG A 152 -30.72 13.21 11.84
CA ARG A 152 -31.43 11.93 11.94
C ARG A 152 -32.34 11.82 13.17
N ASP A 153 -31.87 12.29 14.32
CA ASP A 153 -32.63 12.16 15.57
C ASP A 153 -33.76 13.17 15.66
N LEU A 154 -33.57 14.38 15.09
CA LEU A 154 -34.63 15.36 14.92
C LEU A 154 -35.73 14.82 14.00
N LEU A 155 -35.38 14.27 12.84
CA LEU A 155 -36.35 13.70 11.90
C LEU A 155 -37.17 12.55 12.52
N LYS A 156 -36.54 11.66 13.29
CA LYS A 156 -37.26 10.59 14.01
C LYS A 156 -38.22 11.14 15.06
N ARG A 157 -37.78 12.16 15.82
CA ARG A 157 -38.56 12.79 16.90
C ARG A 157 -39.85 13.40 16.38
N TRP A 158 -39.80 13.98 15.19
CA TRP A 158 -40.94 14.62 14.52
C TRP A 158 -41.75 13.68 13.62
N GLY A 159 -41.55 12.37 13.74
CA GLY A 159 -42.41 11.37 13.09
C GLY A 159 -42.01 10.98 11.67
N CYS A 160 -40.90 11.50 11.13
CA CYS A 160 -40.39 11.08 9.83
C CYS A 160 -39.95 9.60 9.89
N ARG A 161 -39.99 8.92 8.74
CA ARG A 161 -39.62 7.51 8.58
C ARG A 161 -38.65 7.35 7.42
N TRP A 162 -37.71 6.42 7.53
CA TRP A 162 -36.72 6.17 6.48
C TRP A 162 -37.26 5.16 5.46
N SER A 163 -37.22 5.51 4.18
CA SER A 163 -37.55 4.60 3.07
C SER A 163 -36.29 3.91 2.56
N LYS A 164 -36.18 2.59 2.78
CA LYS A 164 -35.07 1.79 2.23
C LYS A 164 -35.06 1.75 0.70
N LYS A 165 -36.23 1.84 0.06
CA LYS A 165 -36.37 1.75 -1.41
C LYS A 165 -35.93 3.02 -2.13
N ARG A 166 -36.23 4.20 -1.55
CA ARG A 166 -35.87 5.51 -2.10
C ARG A 166 -34.63 6.15 -1.45
N ARG A 167 -34.12 5.55 -0.36
CA ARG A 167 -32.97 6.04 0.42
C ARG A 167 -33.13 7.50 0.85
N CYS A 168 -34.35 7.86 1.28
CA CYS A 168 -34.69 9.19 1.78
C CYS A 168 -35.68 9.09 2.95
N TRP A 169 -35.80 10.16 3.73
CA TRP A 169 -36.80 10.27 4.78
C TRP A 169 -38.15 10.65 4.17
N TYR A 170 -39.24 10.23 4.80
CA TYR A 170 -40.58 10.67 4.42
C TYR A 170 -41.42 11.04 5.64
N TYR A 171 -42.34 11.98 5.44
CA TYR A 171 -43.36 12.39 6.39
C TYR A 171 -44.72 12.32 5.73
N ILE A 172 -45.74 11.83 6.44
CA ILE A 172 -47.11 11.72 5.94
C ILE A 172 -47.96 12.70 6.75
N GLY A 173 -48.47 13.74 6.09
CA GLY A 173 -49.26 14.79 6.73
C GLY A 173 -49.42 16.01 5.83
N GLU A 174 -50.46 16.81 6.08
CA GLU A 174 -50.81 17.96 5.23
C GLU A 174 -49.72 19.04 5.20
N THR A 175 -49.06 19.25 6.34
CA THR A 175 -47.98 20.23 6.52
C THR A 175 -46.75 19.59 7.16
N LEU A 176 -45.55 20.00 6.75
CA LEU A 176 -44.31 19.60 7.42
C LEU A 176 -44.23 20.27 8.79
N PRO A 177 -43.76 19.57 9.85
CA PRO A 177 -43.51 20.21 11.14
C PRO A 177 -42.49 21.36 11.03
N ASP A 178 -42.72 22.46 11.74
CA ASP A 178 -41.89 23.69 11.67
C ASP A 178 -40.39 23.44 11.86
N ALA A 179 -40.03 22.50 12.72
CA ALA A 179 -38.63 22.11 12.96
C ALA A 179 -37.98 21.38 11.76
N VAL A 180 -38.77 20.70 10.93
CA VAL A 180 -38.32 20.06 9.68
C VAL A 180 -38.32 21.06 8.53
N GLN A 181 -39.27 22.00 8.54
CA GLN A 181 -39.31 23.11 7.59
C GLN A 181 -38.09 24.04 7.76
N ALA A 182 -37.70 24.34 9.00
CA ALA A 182 -36.51 25.12 9.30
C ALA A 182 -35.21 24.50 8.72
N LEU A 183 -35.11 23.18 8.65
CA LEU A 183 -33.96 22.49 8.04
C LEU A 183 -33.89 22.65 6.52
N ILE A 184 -35.02 22.96 5.88
CA ILE A 184 -35.10 23.20 4.43
C ILE A 184 -34.78 24.67 4.11
N ASP A 185 -35.16 25.58 5.02
CA ASP A 185 -35.03 27.02 4.83
C ASP A 185 -33.69 27.61 5.33
N THR A 186 -32.81 26.80 5.93
CA THR A 186 -31.50 27.27 6.42
C THR A 186 -30.45 27.21 5.31
N PRO A 187 -29.93 28.34 4.79
CA PRO A 187 -28.72 28.32 3.98
C PRO A 187 -27.51 27.94 4.85
N ALA A 188 -26.66 27.05 4.34
CA ALA A 188 -25.51 26.53 5.08
C ALA A 188 -24.56 27.66 5.54
N PRO A 189 -24.04 27.63 6.78
CA PRO A 189 -22.86 28.40 7.13
C PRO A 189 -21.63 27.80 6.42
N ASP A 190 -20.75 28.66 5.90
CA ASP A 190 -19.46 28.29 5.32
C ASP A 190 -18.58 27.62 6.38
N ASP A 191 -18.55 26.28 6.38
CA ASP A 191 -17.71 25.47 7.28
C ASP A 191 -16.37 25.06 6.64
N ASP A 192 -16.00 25.65 5.50
CA ASP A 192 -14.74 25.38 4.78
C ASP A 192 -13.75 26.57 4.77
N ALA A 193 -13.92 27.55 5.66
CA ALA A 193 -12.85 28.50 5.97
C ALA A 193 -11.98 27.91 7.10
N PRO A 194 -10.68 27.63 6.88
CA PRO A 194 -9.80 27.32 8.01
C PRO A 194 -9.85 28.51 8.97
N CYS A 195 -10.14 28.24 10.25
CA CYS A 195 -10.03 29.22 11.32
C CYS A 195 -8.65 29.87 11.22
N SER A 196 -8.60 31.18 11.03
CA SER A 196 -7.32 31.89 10.96
C SER A 196 -6.62 31.78 12.32
N ASP A 197 -5.29 31.73 12.33
CA ASP A 197 -4.51 31.66 13.58
C ASP A 197 -4.82 32.83 14.53
N GLU A 198 -5.30 33.96 13.98
CA GLU A 198 -5.77 35.13 14.72
C GLU A 198 -7.11 34.87 15.43
N ASP A 199 -8.06 34.20 14.77
CA ASP A 199 -9.34 33.81 15.37
C ASP A 199 -9.15 32.74 16.45
N ALA A 200 -8.25 31.78 16.23
CA ALA A 200 -7.91 30.75 17.22
C ALA A 200 -7.24 31.34 18.48
N ALA A 201 -6.36 32.34 18.31
CA ALA A 201 -5.73 33.05 19.42
C ALA A 201 -6.73 33.87 20.25
N GLN A 202 -7.73 34.46 19.58
CA GLN A 202 -8.77 35.25 20.23
C GLN A 202 -9.80 34.39 20.98
N ILE A 203 -10.08 33.19 20.50
CA ILE A 203 -11.00 32.23 21.13
C ILE A 203 -10.35 31.50 22.32
N LEU A 204 -9.06 31.14 22.21
CA LEU A 204 -8.36 30.33 23.23
C LEU A 204 -7.54 31.17 24.22
N GLY A 205 -7.36 32.47 23.98
CA GLY A 205 -6.68 33.38 24.90
C GLY A 205 -5.19 33.07 25.13
N MET A 206 -4.56 32.36 24.20
CA MET A 206 -3.16 31.92 24.31
C MET A 206 -2.35 32.40 23.10
N ASN A 207 -1.29 33.15 23.34
CA ASN A 207 -0.28 33.50 22.34
C ASN A 207 0.52 32.25 21.98
N LEU A 208 0.30 31.69 20.79
CA LEU A 208 1.12 30.60 20.26
C LEU A 208 2.43 31.19 19.73
N GLN A 209 3.54 30.91 20.41
CA GLN A 209 4.85 31.09 19.80
C GLN A 209 5.02 30.09 18.65
N PRO A 210 5.59 30.49 17.49
CA PRO A 210 5.82 29.58 16.38
C PRO A 210 6.77 28.46 16.82
N LYS A 211 6.29 27.21 16.73
CA LYS A 211 7.08 26.01 16.99
C LYS A 211 8.09 25.85 15.85
N ALA A 212 9.38 25.87 16.18
CA ALA A 212 10.42 25.41 15.28
C ALA A 212 10.14 23.94 14.90
N GLN A 213 10.15 23.65 13.60
CA GLN A 213 10.04 22.28 13.09
C GLN A 213 11.28 21.48 13.53
N PRO A 214 11.15 20.17 13.85
CA PRO A 214 12.31 19.32 14.07
C PRO A 214 13.04 19.11 12.73
N GLU A 215 14.23 19.69 12.59
CA GLU A 215 15.11 19.51 11.44
C GLU A 215 15.59 18.06 11.38
N ILE A 216 15.30 17.37 10.26
CA ILE A 216 15.89 16.07 9.94
C ILE A 216 17.36 16.36 9.55
N PRO A 217 18.38 15.73 10.16
CA PRO A 217 19.76 16.05 9.85
C PRO A 217 20.12 15.72 8.38
N HIS A 218 21.01 16.52 7.79
CA HIS A 218 21.67 16.20 6.51
C HIS A 218 22.44 14.87 6.63
N LEU A 219 22.41 14.04 5.58
CA LEU A 219 23.18 12.78 5.55
C LEU A 219 24.68 13.01 5.36
N PHE A 220 25.06 14.13 4.73
CA PHE A 220 26.45 14.52 4.48
C PHE A 220 26.71 15.94 5.01
N ALA A 221 27.87 16.15 5.62
CA ALA A 221 28.34 17.44 6.09
C ALA A 221 29.28 18.11 5.08
N LEU A 222 29.54 19.41 5.26
CA LEU A 222 30.55 20.14 4.48
C LEU A 222 31.92 19.48 4.69
N GLY A 223 32.63 19.20 3.59
CA GLY A 223 33.93 18.54 3.60
C GLY A 223 33.90 17.01 3.56
N ASP A 224 32.71 16.38 3.62
CA ASP A 224 32.62 14.91 3.54
C ASP A 224 33.00 14.39 2.16
N THR A 225 33.74 13.27 2.14
CA THR A 225 34.07 12.55 0.91
C THR A 225 32.87 11.70 0.46
N VAL A 226 32.46 11.89 -0.78
CA VAL A 226 31.34 11.19 -1.41
C VAL A 226 31.76 10.59 -2.76
N TYR A 227 31.00 9.60 -3.23
CA TYR A 227 31.18 8.96 -4.51
C TYR A 227 29.89 9.03 -5.33
N ALA A 228 30.02 9.17 -6.65
CA ALA A 228 28.88 9.12 -7.57
C ALA A 228 28.29 7.70 -7.64
N ARG A 229 27.00 7.53 -7.35
CA ARG A 229 26.34 6.20 -7.31
C ARG A 229 26.07 5.61 -8.70
N HIS A 230 25.94 6.46 -9.71
CA HIS A 230 25.78 6.11 -11.11
C HIS A 230 26.46 7.18 -11.97
N ASP A 231 26.39 7.07 -13.30
CA ASP A 231 26.94 8.11 -14.17
C ASP A 231 26.08 9.38 -14.03
N LEU A 232 26.68 10.44 -13.49
CA LEU A 232 26.03 11.73 -13.26
C LEU A 232 26.51 12.74 -14.30
N GLU A 233 25.82 13.88 -14.37
CA GLU A 233 26.27 15.02 -15.16
C GLU A 233 26.30 16.26 -14.25
N THR A 234 27.36 17.04 -14.36
CA THR A 234 27.44 18.37 -13.74
C THR A 234 26.45 19.32 -14.40
N SER A 235 26.13 20.44 -13.75
CA SER A 235 25.27 21.51 -14.31
C SER A 235 25.80 22.05 -15.64
N ASP A 236 27.11 21.96 -15.86
CA ASP A 236 27.80 22.37 -17.09
C ASP A 236 27.81 21.28 -18.18
N GLY A 237 27.15 20.14 -17.94
CA GLY A 237 27.03 19.03 -18.88
C GLY A 237 28.26 18.13 -18.97
N LYS A 238 29.22 18.22 -18.04
CA LYS A 238 30.35 17.28 -17.98
C LYS A 238 29.92 15.98 -17.29
N PRO A 239 30.23 14.80 -17.88
CA PRO A 239 29.89 13.51 -17.27
C PRO A 239 30.81 13.19 -16.10
N VAL A 240 30.22 12.71 -15.01
CA VAL A 240 30.87 12.20 -13.79
C VAL A 240 30.65 10.69 -13.76
N PRO A 241 31.67 9.87 -14.04
CA PRO A 241 31.56 8.42 -14.00
C PRO A 241 31.15 7.90 -12.62
N THR A 242 30.43 6.78 -12.60
CA THR A 242 30.14 6.03 -11.37
C THR A 242 31.43 5.75 -10.57
N GLY A 243 31.43 6.05 -9.28
CA GLY A 243 32.58 5.85 -8.39
C GLY A 243 33.63 6.95 -8.42
N THR A 244 33.41 8.05 -9.14
CA THR A 244 34.28 9.23 -9.03
C THR A 244 34.19 9.78 -7.61
N ARG A 245 35.35 10.04 -6.99
CA ARG A 245 35.46 10.63 -5.65
C ARG A 245 35.26 12.13 -5.72
N GLY A 246 34.40 12.66 -4.86
CA GLY A 246 34.16 14.09 -4.69
C GLY A 246 34.04 14.51 -3.24
N THR A 247 34.00 15.81 -3.00
CA THR A 247 33.90 16.42 -1.67
C THR A 247 32.71 17.37 -1.63
N ILE A 248 31.88 17.31 -0.58
CA ILE A 248 30.76 18.22 -0.43
C ILE A 248 31.25 19.63 -0.11
N THR A 249 30.87 20.60 -0.94
CA THR A 249 31.29 22.01 -0.83
C THR A 249 30.16 22.94 -0.39
N ARG A 250 28.89 22.60 -0.66
CA ARG A 250 27.71 23.35 -0.18
C ARG A 250 26.54 22.43 0.14
N LEU A 251 25.74 22.82 1.14
CA LEU A 251 24.47 22.18 1.50
C LEU A 251 23.31 23.12 1.13
N TYR A 252 22.21 22.56 0.63
CA TYR A 252 21.00 23.31 0.29
C TYR A 252 19.82 22.89 1.16
N ASN A 253 18.86 23.80 1.34
CA ASN A 253 17.62 23.53 2.07
C ASN A 253 16.79 22.40 1.42
N ARG A 254 16.06 21.65 2.25
CA ARG A 254 15.25 20.51 1.82
C ARG A 254 14.15 20.97 0.86
N ASN A 255 14.14 20.41 -0.35
CA ASN A 255 13.02 20.56 -1.26
C ASN A 255 11.94 19.50 -0.92
N PRO A 256 10.66 19.88 -0.75
CA PRO A 256 9.57 18.93 -0.46
C PRO A 256 9.39 17.84 -1.52
N THR A 257 9.83 18.09 -2.76
CA THR A 257 9.61 17.20 -3.91
C THR A 257 10.78 16.23 -4.16
N HIS A 258 12.02 16.63 -3.83
CA HIS A 258 13.22 15.89 -4.24
C HIS A 258 14.22 15.59 -3.12
N GLY A 259 13.98 16.07 -1.90
CA GLY A 259 14.83 15.84 -0.74
C GLY A 259 15.97 16.86 -0.60
N TRP A 260 17.03 16.48 0.10
CA TRP A 260 18.23 17.29 0.27
C TRP A 260 19.09 17.30 -1.00
N SER A 261 19.82 18.39 -1.21
CA SER A 261 20.75 18.54 -2.33
C SER A 261 22.03 19.24 -1.88
N TYR A 262 23.10 18.98 -2.62
CA TYR A 262 24.47 19.33 -2.25
C TYR A 262 25.26 19.77 -3.48
N ASP A 263 26.21 20.69 -3.32
CA ASP A 263 27.28 20.86 -4.30
C ASP A 263 28.40 19.90 -3.94
N ALA A 264 28.81 19.05 -4.89
CA ALA A 264 29.95 18.16 -4.75
C ALA A 264 31.02 18.54 -5.76
N ASP A 265 32.25 18.75 -5.29
CA ASP A 265 33.44 18.94 -6.12
C ASP A 265 34.08 17.59 -6.41
N PHE A 266 33.97 17.13 -7.66
CA PHE A 266 34.59 15.89 -8.11
C PHE A 266 35.99 16.18 -8.64
N ALA A 267 36.99 15.47 -8.11
CA ALA A 267 38.38 15.62 -8.52
C ALA A 267 38.50 15.49 -10.04
N GLU A 268 39.18 16.45 -10.68
CA GLU A 268 39.40 16.55 -12.14
C GLU A 268 38.18 16.93 -13.02
N ILE A 269 36.96 17.02 -12.46
CA ILE A 269 35.74 17.35 -13.22
C ILE A 269 35.18 18.74 -12.86
N GLY A 270 35.21 19.06 -11.56
CA GLY A 270 34.74 20.32 -10.97
C GLY A 270 33.47 20.17 -10.13
N ILE A 271 32.91 21.31 -9.73
CA ILE A 271 31.75 21.42 -8.84
C ILE A 271 30.46 21.19 -9.63
N GLY A 272 29.57 20.34 -9.12
CA GLY A 272 28.22 20.16 -9.64
C GLY A 272 27.18 20.04 -8.54
N TRP A 273 25.92 20.32 -8.89
CA TRP A 273 24.77 20.21 -7.99
C TRP A 273 24.11 18.83 -8.10
N PHE A 274 24.01 18.12 -6.97
CA PHE A 274 23.54 16.73 -6.89
C PHE A 274 22.53 16.51 -5.77
N PHE A 275 21.59 15.58 -5.97
CA PHE A 275 20.65 15.18 -4.94
C PHE A 275 21.28 14.17 -3.98
N GLU A 276 20.82 14.12 -2.71
CA GLU A 276 21.32 13.18 -1.70
C GLU A 276 21.31 11.71 -2.18
N ARG A 277 20.29 11.33 -2.94
CA ARG A 277 20.13 9.96 -3.48
C ARG A 277 21.14 9.57 -4.56
N GLU A 278 21.81 10.55 -5.16
CA GLU A 278 22.80 10.36 -6.25
C GLU A 278 24.20 10.08 -5.71
N LEU A 279 24.43 10.37 -4.42
CA LEU A 279 25.73 10.26 -3.75
C LEU A 279 25.77 9.07 -2.77
N THR A 280 26.97 8.64 -2.40
CA THR A 280 27.22 7.60 -1.40
C THR A 280 28.52 7.86 -0.66
N SER A 281 28.61 7.53 0.62
CA SER A 281 29.86 7.58 1.41
C SER A 281 30.77 6.35 1.22
N LEU A 282 30.26 5.32 0.54
CA LEU A 282 30.99 4.07 0.30
C LEU A 282 31.69 4.10 -1.06
N GLU A 283 32.98 3.78 -1.08
CA GLU A 283 33.74 3.57 -2.31
C GLU A 283 33.16 2.36 -3.07
N PRO A 284 32.66 2.54 -4.31
CA PRO A 284 32.12 1.43 -5.08
C PRO A 284 33.23 0.49 -5.57
N VAL A 285 32.99 -0.81 -5.44
CA VAL A 285 33.92 -1.85 -5.91
C VAL A 285 34.19 -1.68 -7.42
N PRO A 286 35.46 -1.61 -7.86
CA PRO A 286 35.80 -1.41 -9.26
C PRO A 286 35.13 -2.43 -10.18
N GLY A 287 34.33 -1.97 -11.15
CA GLY A 287 33.69 -2.80 -12.18
C GLY A 287 32.19 -3.07 -12.02
N ILE A 288 31.54 -2.63 -10.93
CA ILE A 288 30.08 -2.74 -10.78
C ILE A 288 29.41 -1.47 -11.34
N ARG A 289 28.89 -1.56 -12.58
CA ARG A 289 27.97 -0.55 -13.11
C ARG A 289 26.59 -0.76 -12.49
N VAL A 290 26.13 0.14 -11.62
CA VAL A 290 24.72 0.19 -11.22
C VAL A 290 23.92 0.89 -12.33
N THR A 291 23.71 0.19 -13.45
CA THR A 291 22.71 0.63 -14.43
C THR A 291 21.33 0.49 -13.80
N ARG A 292 20.50 1.54 -13.81
CA ARG A 292 19.07 1.45 -13.46
C ARG A 292 18.44 0.28 -14.22
N GLY A 293 18.23 -0.83 -13.52
CA GLY A 293 17.53 -2.00 -14.03
C GLY A 293 16.03 -1.78 -14.00
N SER A 294 15.50 -0.89 -14.84
CA SER A 294 14.10 -0.97 -15.24
C SER A 294 14.03 -1.81 -16.52
N VAL A 295 13.65 -3.08 -16.41
CA VAL A 295 13.16 -3.84 -17.57
C VAL A 295 11.81 -3.26 -17.92
N VAL A 296 11.78 -2.37 -18.92
CA VAL A 296 10.55 -1.74 -19.41
C VAL A 296 10.00 -2.58 -20.56
N PRO A 297 8.73 -3.03 -20.52
CA PRO A 297 8.09 -3.68 -21.67
C PRO A 297 8.04 -2.70 -22.86
N PRO A 298 8.14 -3.17 -24.11
CA PRO A 298 8.16 -2.30 -25.27
C PRO A 298 6.87 -1.46 -25.34
N GLY A 299 7.00 -0.14 -25.14
CA GLY A 299 5.91 0.84 -25.27
C GLY A 299 5.61 1.72 -24.05
N ALA A 300 6.25 1.53 -22.89
CA ALA A 300 6.06 2.44 -21.75
C ALA A 300 7.01 3.64 -21.82
N VAL A 301 6.47 4.84 -21.62
CA VAL A 301 7.22 6.09 -21.51
C VAL A 301 7.97 6.09 -20.18
N GLN A 302 9.28 6.36 -20.22
CA GLN A 302 10.10 6.42 -19.01
C GLN A 302 9.74 7.66 -18.18
N PRO A 303 9.76 7.57 -16.83
CA PRO A 303 9.70 8.77 -15.99
C PRO A 303 10.92 9.67 -16.29
N PRO A 304 10.79 11.00 -16.14
CA PRO A 304 11.86 11.92 -16.49
C PRO A 304 13.12 11.61 -15.69
N SER A 305 14.27 11.69 -16.34
CA SER A 305 15.56 11.46 -15.67
C SER A 305 15.84 12.57 -14.65
N ASP A 306 16.67 12.29 -13.64
CA ASP A 306 17.07 13.32 -12.68
C ASP A 306 17.81 14.48 -13.39
N SER A 307 18.46 14.23 -14.54
CA SER A 307 19.02 15.27 -15.41
C SER A 307 17.97 16.14 -16.10
N GLU A 308 16.86 15.58 -16.58
CA GLU A 308 15.74 16.33 -17.17
C GLU A 308 15.03 17.19 -16.10
N ILE A 309 14.91 16.68 -14.88
CA ILE A 309 14.37 17.43 -13.74
C ILE A 309 15.29 18.61 -13.39
N LYS A 310 16.62 18.40 -13.33
CA LYS A 310 17.59 19.48 -13.07
C LYS A 310 17.56 20.56 -14.14
N GLN A 311 17.52 20.19 -15.42
CA GLN A 311 17.43 21.16 -16.52
C GLN A 311 16.13 21.97 -16.47
N ALA A 312 15.00 21.35 -16.08
CA ALA A 312 13.75 22.07 -15.91
C ALA A 312 13.78 23.08 -14.75
N ILE A 313 14.49 22.77 -13.65
CA ILE A 313 14.64 23.66 -12.48
C ILE A 313 15.61 24.82 -12.78
N ILE A 314 16.70 24.55 -13.50
CA ILE A 314 17.64 25.59 -13.96
C ILE A 314 16.93 26.51 -14.96
N ALA A 315 16.10 25.98 -15.85
CA ALA A 315 15.32 26.76 -16.81
C ALA A 315 14.18 27.58 -16.17
N SER A 316 13.75 27.24 -14.96
CA SER A 316 12.69 27.95 -14.22
C SER A 316 13.20 28.96 -13.19
N ASP A 317 14.52 29.17 -13.08
CA ASP A 317 15.16 30.13 -12.16
C ASP A 317 14.79 29.90 -10.66
N GLN A 318 14.44 28.66 -10.30
CA GLN A 318 13.99 28.26 -8.95
C GLN A 318 15.08 27.48 -8.18
N GLN A 319 16.34 27.93 -8.24
CA GLN A 319 17.39 27.31 -7.43
C GLN A 319 17.18 27.63 -5.94
N PRO A 320 17.22 26.64 -5.02
CA PRO A 320 17.07 26.87 -3.59
C PRO A 320 18.24 27.68 -3.00
N GLU A 321 17.93 28.49 -2.00
CA GLU A 321 18.86 29.40 -1.32
C GLU A 321 19.90 28.62 -0.50
N ALA A 322 21.18 29.00 -0.65
CA ALA A 322 22.32 28.35 0.00
C ALA A 322 22.47 28.76 1.48
N VAL A 323 22.93 27.84 2.32
CA VAL A 323 23.25 28.12 3.72
C VAL A 323 24.70 28.60 3.80
N GLU A 324 24.95 29.79 4.36
CA GLU A 324 26.31 30.35 4.48
C GLU A 324 27.12 29.63 5.59
N PRO A 325 28.39 29.26 5.34
CA PRO A 325 29.23 28.58 6.33
C PRO A 325 29.92 29.53 7.31
N ASP A 326 29.85 29.19 8.60
CA ASP A 326 30.68 29.77 9.67
C ASP A 326 32.16 29.37 9.48
N ALA A 327 33.04 30.37 9.47
CA ALA A 327 34.47 30.22 9.24
C ALA A 327 35.23 30.03 10.56
N ASP A 328 35.48 28.78 10.97
CA ASP A 328 36.65 28.42 11.79
C ASP A 328 36.80 26.90 11.96
N ALA A 329 37.58 26.27 11.07
CA ALA A 329 38.24 24.99 11.35
C ALA A 329 39.45 24.78 10.42
N ALA A 330 40.65 24.84 10.98
CA ALA A 330 41.91 24.55 10.29
C ALA A 330 42.09 23.03 10.05
N PRO A 331 42.78 22.61 8.96
CA PRO A 331 42.98 21.19 8.65
C PRO A 331 44.24 20.63 9.32
N PRO A 332 44.32 19.32 9.60
CA PRO A 332 45.59 18.63 9.74
C PRO A 332 45.90 17.77 8.51
N SER A 333 47.20 17.73 8.26
CA SER A 333 47.94 17.18 7.14
C SER A 333 48.49 15.77 7.40
N ASP A 334 48.34 14.91 6.38
CA ASP A 334 49.38 14.05 5.76
C ASP A 334 49.87 12.71 6.38
N ILE A 335 50.38 11.85 5.46
CA ILE A 335 51.20 10.61 5.60
C ILE A 335 50.36 9.28 5.77
N SER A 336 50.48 8.19 5.00
CA SER A 336 51.58 7.61 4.18
C SER A 336 51.09 6.47 3.26
N GLU A 337 51.84 6.20 2.19
CA GLU A 337 51.72 5.12 1.19
C GLU A 337 52.09 3.70 1.70
N GLU A 338 51.25 2.71 1.30
CA GLU A 338 51.46 1.32 0.78
C GLU A 338 52.67 0.40 1.20
N PRO A 339 52.55 -0.96 1.21
CA PRO A 339 52.43 -1.77 -0.03
C PRO A 339 51.71 -3.16 0.14
N PRO A 340 51.86 -4.19 -0.74
CA PRO A 340 50.83 -4.67 -1.65
C PRO A 340 50.30 -6.10 -1.37
N GLU A 341 49.34 -6.49 -2.21
CA GLU A 341 48.51 -7.70 -2.25
C GLU A 341 49.23 -9.05 -2.08
N ASP A 342 48.58 -9.96 -1.34
CA ASP A 342 48.96 -11.37 -1.17
C ASP A 342 47.78 -12.30 -1.53
N GLU A 343 48.06 -13.30 -2.36
CA GLU A 343 47.16 -14.26 -3.03
C GLU A 343 46.12 -14.97 -2.11
N PRO A 344 44.97 -15.44 -2.64
CA PRO A 344 43.92 -16.06 -1.84
C PRO A 344 44.30 -17.47 -1.38
N LYS A 345 45.00 -17.56 -0.24
CA LYS A 345 45.12 -18.80 0.55
C LYS A 345 43.75 -19.11 1.17
N ILE A 346 43.23 -20.31 0.93
CA ILE A 346 42.04 -20.85 1.60
C ILE A 346 42.32 -20.85 3.12
N ARG A 347 41.78 -19.85 3.84
CA ARG A 347 41.87 -19.77 5.30
C ARG A 347 40.82 -20.71 5.88
N ILE A 348 41.25 -21.81 6.49
CA ILE A 348 40.41 -22.56 7.43
C ILE A 348 40.32 -21.70 8.69
N ILE A 349 39.30 -20.84 8.76
CA ILE A 349 39.03 -20.02 9.94
C ILE A 349 38.43 -20.94 10.99
N LYS A 350 39.22 -21.29 12.02
CA LYS A 350 38.64 -21.89 13.23
C LYS A 350 37.71 -20.84 13.86
N PRO A 351 36.46 -21.19 14.21
CA PRO A 351 35.59 -20.24 14.89
C PRO A 351 36.23 -19.89 16.23
N VAL A 352 36.46 -18.58 16.45
CA VAL A 352 36.89 -18.06 17.75
C VAL A 352 35.69 -18.18 18.68
N LEU A 353 35.70 -19.22 19.50
CA LEU A 353 34.74 -19.43 20.59
C LEU A 353 35.29 -18.92 21.93
N GLU A 354 36.50 -18.38 21.94
CA GLU A 354 37.15 -17.82 23.14
C GLU A 354 37.02 -16.30 23.12
N VAL A 355 36.21 -15.78 24.05
CA VAL A 355 36.21 -14.37 24.43
C VAL A 355 37.29 -14.20 25.52
N SER A 356 38.09 -13.14 25.43
CA SER A 356 39.05 -12.79 26.49
C SER A 356 38.29 -12.49 27.79
N ASP A 357 38.81 -12.96 28.94
CA ASP A 357 38.20 -12.81 30.27
C ASP A 357 37.86 -11.33 30.56
N GLY A 358 36.62 -10.90 30.30
CA GLY A 358 36.17 -9.53 30.59
C GLY A 358 34.94 -9.01 29.83
N ASP A 359 34.62 -9.51 28.63
CA ASP A 359 33.46 -9.04 27.85
C ASP A 359 32.21 -9.93 28.09
N GLU A 360 31.04 -9.30 28.23
CA GLU A 360 29.75 -10.01 28.37
C GLU A 360 29.56 -11.01 27.22
N LEU A 361 29.25 -12.26 27.57
CA LEU A 361 29.08 -13.35 26.60
C LEU A 361 27.95 -13.03 25.61
N ASP A 362 28.28 -13.00 24.31
CA ASP A 362 27.31 -12.89 23.20
C ASP A 362 26.21 -13.95 23.38
N ALA A 363 24.94 -13.56 23.25
CA ALA A 363 23.77 -14.43 23.42
C ALA A 363 23.86 -15.67 22.51
N VAL A 364 24.48 -15.52 21.34
CA VAL A 364 24.76 -16.61 20.41
C VAL A 364 25.76 -17.61 21.01
N ILE A 365 26.86 -17.14 21.60
CA ILE A 365 27.88 -18.00 22.22
C ILE A 365 27.30 -18.74 23.42
N THR A 366 26.51 -18.04 24.23
CA THR A 366 25.78 -18.63 25.37
C THR A 366 24.80 -19.73 24.91
N ALA A 367 24.05 -19.48 23.85
CA ALA A 367 23.12 -20.46 23.27
C ALA A 367 23.83 -21.72 22.76
N VAL A 368 25.00 -21.56 22.11
CA VAL A 368 25.81 -22.69 21.65
C VAL A 368 26.25 -23.53 22.86
N CYS A 369 26.80 -22.91 23.91
CA CYS A 369 27.27 -23.60 25.12
C CYS A 369 26.17 -24.30 25.93
N GLN A 370 24.95 -23.74 25.95
CA GLN A 370 23.83 -24.29 26.71
C GLN A 370 23.12 -25.45 26.00
N THR A 371 23.14 -25.49 24.67
CA THR A 371 22.40 -26.49 23.88
C THR A 371 23.21 -27.79 23.77
N LYS A 372 23.04 -28.70 24.73
CA LYS A 372 23.66 -30.03 24.71
C LYS A 372 22.84 -31.03 23.90
N ALA A 373 23.50 -32.01 23.27
CA ALA A 373 22.86 -33.03 22.43
C ALA A 373 21.73 -33.83 23.12
N GLU A 374 21.75 -33.92 24.45
CA GLU A 374 20.77 -34.66 25.26
C GLU A 374 19.40 -33.98 25.39
N SER A 375 19.27 -32.69 25.06
CA SER A 375 18.00 -31.93 25.14
C SER A 375 17.29 -31.74 23.81
N LEU A 376 17.81 -32.33 22.73
CA LEU A 376 17.30 -32.09 21.38
C LEU A 376 15.97 -32.81 21.16
N PRO A 377 14.95 -32.13 20.57
CA PRO A 377 13.73 -32.80 20.15
C PRO A 377 14.05 -33.82 19.05
N VAL A 378 13.79 -35.09 19.31
CA VAL A 378 14.03 -36.19 18.37
C VAL A 378 12.91 -36.19 17.32
N LEU A 379 13.24 -35.82 16.08
CA LEU A 379 12.34 -35.99 14.95
C LEU A 379 12.42 -37.44 14.45
N GLN A 380 11.28 -38.13 14.39
CA GLN A 380 11.20 -39.39 13.66
C GLN A 380 11.20 -39.11 12.16
N SER A 381 12.15 -39.72 11.44
CA SER A 381 12.21 -39.66 9.99
C SER A 381 11.03 -40.42 9.38
N VAL A 382 10.01 -39.72 8.90
CA VAL A 382 8.94 -40.36 8.14
C VAL A 382 9.41 -40.54 6.70
N THR A 383 9.56 -41.80 6.30
CA THR A 383 9.73 -42.23 4.92
C THR A 383 8.64 -41.59 4.06
N SER A 384 9.06 -40.71 3.15
CA SER A 384 8.17 -39.99 2.24
C SER A 384 7.50 -40.96 1.26
N ALA A 385 6.34 -41.48 1.64
CA ALA A 385 5.44 -42.20 0.74
C ALA A 385 4.32 -41.26 0.26
N GLN A 386 4.37 -41.02 -1.06
CA GLN A 386 3.24 -40.79 -1.96
C GLN A 386 2.50 -39.43 -1.99
N SER A 387 2.37 -38.96 -3.24
CA SER A 387 1.37 -38.05 -3.80
C SER A 387 1.72 -36.57 -3.84
N GLY A 388 1.95 -36.08 -5.06
CA GLY A 388 2.09 -34.66 -5.43
C GLY A 388 0.81 -33.83 -5.28
N ARG A 389 -0.01 -34.10 -4.27
CA ARG A 389 -1.03 -33.17 -3.79
C ARG A 389 -0.39 -32.31 -2.72
N ARG A 390 -0.45 -30.98 -2.91
CA ARG A 390 -0.09 -30.02 -1.85
C ARG A 390 -0.96 -30.35 -0.64
N ASN A 391 -0.37 -30.96 0.39
CA ASN A 391 -1.05 -31.21 1.66
C ASN A 391 -1.33 -29.85 2.31
N LEU A 392 -2.56 -29.36 2.14
CA LEU A 392 -3.03 -28.15 2.78
C LEU A 392 -3.21 -28.47 4.28
N VAL A 393 -2.38 -27.86 5.11
CA VAL A 393 -2.47 -28.01 6.56
C VAL A 393 -3.36 -26.89 7.10
N ARG A 394 -4.31 -27.23 7.96
CA ARG A 394 -5.22 -26.27 8.59
C ARG A 394 -4.49 -25.51 9.70
N ILE A 395 -4.52 -24.17 9.65
CA ILE A 395 -4.06 -23.32 10.75
C ILE A 395 -5.16 -23.29 11.82
N PRO A 396 -4.86 -23.60 13.09
CA PRO A 396 -5.84 -23.51 14.18
C PRO A 396 -6.26 -22.06 14.39
N GLN A 397 -7.56 -21.83 14.46
CA GLN A 397 -8.17 -20.50 14.57
C GLN A 397 -9.46 -20.61 15.39
N ALA A 398 -9.64 -19.68 16.31
CA ALA A 398 -10.82 -19.55 17.16
C ALA A 398 -11.29 -18.10 17.21
N ALA A 399 -12.61 -17.91 17.36
CA ALA A 399 -13.20 -16.59 17.50
C ALA A 399 -12.62 -15.92 18.76
N CYS A 400 -11.85 -14.85 18.56
CA CYS A 400 -11.05 -14.23 19.62
C CYS A 400 -11.61 -12.90 20.12
N GLY A 401 -12.52 -12.26 19.37
CA GLY A 401 -13.14 -11.01 19.79
C GLY A 401 -13.85 -10.27 18.66
N GLU A 402 -14.31 -9.06 18.94
CA GLU A 402 -14.87 -8.13 17.96
C GLU A 402 -13.82 -7.09 17.55
N LEU A 403 -13.71 -6.82 16.24
CA LEU A 403 -12.89 -5.74 15.72
C LEU A 403 -13.70 -4.44 15.70
N THR A 404 -13.18 -3.45 16.41
CA THR A 404 -13.74 -2.12 16.55
C THR A 404 -12.77 -1.09 16.00
N GLY A 405 -13.29 0.02 15.48
CA GLY A 405 -12.43 1.04 14.87
C GLY A 405 -13.24 2.08 14.12
N SER A 406 -14.28 2.64 14.74
CA SER A 406 -15.20 3.61 14.12
C SER A 406 -15.76 3.15 12.78
N ILE A 407 -16.11 1.85 12.69
CA ILE A 407 -16.73 1.24 11.52
C ILE A 407 -18.19 0.93 11.81
N THR A 408 -19.02 0.91 10.78
CA THR A 408 -20.43 0.52 10.89
C THR A 408 -20.59 -0.97 10.57
N GLY A 409 -20.85 -1.78 11.59
CA GLY A 409 -21.17 -3.21 11.48
C GLY A 409 -20.23 -4.10 12.29
N ASN A 410 -20.74 -5.25 12.73
CA ASN A 410 -20.01 -6.16 13.61
C ASN A 410 -19.05 -7.02 12.79
N VAL A 411 -17.77 -6.98 13.13
CA VAL A 411 -16.74 -7.82 12.50
C VAL A 411 -16.05 -8.63 13.57
N TRP A 412 -16.00 -9.94 13.39
CA TRP A 412 -15.39 -10.86 14.34
C TRP A 412 -13.94 -11.15 13.93
N ALA A 413 -13.03 -11.16 14.89
CA ALA A 413 -11.68 -11.66 14.72
C ALA A 413 -11.63 -13.17 15.02
N TYR A 414 -10.96 -13.92 14.16
CA TYR A 414 -10.74 -15.38 14.28
C TYR A 414 -9.27 -15.74 14.51
N GLY A 415 -8.42 -14.72 14.65
CA GLY A 415 -7.00 -14.86 14.94
C GLY A 415 -6.26 -13.57 14.62
N TRP A 416 -5.26 -13.23 15.43
CA TRP A 416 -4.41 -12.06 15.18
C TRP A 416 -2.99 -12.29 15.70
N ALA A 417 -2.03 -11.54 15.15
CA ALA A 417 -0.65 -11.52 15.61
C ALA A 417 -0.06 -10.11 15.53
N VAL A 418 0.63 -9.68 16.59
CA VAL A 418 1.29 -8.38 16.70
C VAL A 418 2.76 -8.56 17.05
N HIS A 419 3.64 -7.87 16.32
CA HIS A 419 5.07 -7.82 16.56
C HIS A 419 5.53 -6.37 16.56
N ASP A 420 6.16 -5.92 17.65
CA ASP A 420 6.69 -4.55 17.82
C ASP A 420 5.65 -3.45 17.48
N GLY A 421 4.40 -3.65 17.91
CA GLY A 421 3.28 -2.74 17.65
C GLY A 421 2.64 -2.88 16.27
N ILE A 422 3.22 -3.67 15.35
CA ILE A 422 2.72 -3.90 14.00
C ILE A 422 1.84 -5.14 13.96
N CYS A 423 0.66 -5.03 13.40
CA CYS A 423 -0.22 -6.15 13.11
C CYS A 423 0.36 -6.97 11.95
N ILE A 424 0.87 -8.17 12.23
CA ILE A 424 1.48 -9.04 11.21
C ILE A 424 0.42 -9.89 10.52
N TYR A 425 -0.59 -10.31 11.29
CA TYR A 425 -1.64 -11.20 10.81
C TYR A 425 -2.95 -10.84 11.47
N VAL A 426 -4.03 -10.82 10.70
CA VAL A 426 -5.38 -10.80 11.23
C VAL A 426 -6.32 -11.58 10.31
N ASN A 427 -7.12 -12.47 10.90
CA ASN A 427 -8.26 -13.08 10.24
C ASN A 427 -9.54 -12.49 10.80
N MET A 428 -10.38 -11.96 9.92
CA MET A 428 -11.63 -11.31 10.28
C MET A 428 -12.77 -11.78 9.41
N GLY A 429 -13.99 -11.80 9.97
CA GLY A 429 -15.19 -12.17 9.24
C GLY A 429 -16.41 -11.38 9.67
N GLY A 430 -17.20 -10.95 8.70
CA GLY A 430 -18.38 -10.13 8.95
C GLY A 430 -19.05 -9.63 7.67
N PRO A 431 -19.95 -8.63 7.78
CA PRO A 431 -20.53 -7.98 6.61
C PRO A 431 -19.46 -7.37 5.72
N ARG A 432 -19.56 -7.57 4.41
CA ARG A 432 -18.56 -7.14 3.41
C ARG A 432 -18.08 -5.71 3.60
N MET A 433 -19.01 -4.77 3.75
CA MET A 433 -18.69 -3.34 3.90
C MET A 433 -17.86 -3.05 5.15
N ALA A 434 -18.14 -3.73 6.26
CA ALA A 434 -17.44 -3.53 7.53
C ALA A 434 -16.02 -4.14 7.48
N VAL A 435 -15.89 -5.33 6.89
CA VAL A 435 -14.60 -6.00 6.69
C VAL A 435 -13.70 -5.20 5.74
N GLU A 436 -14.25 -4.68 4.63
CA GLU A 436 -13.51 -3.81 3.71
C GLU A 436 -13.12 -2.48 4.37
N ALA A 437 -13.95 -1.93 5.27
CA ALA A 437 -13.63 -0.71 6.02
C ALA A 437 -12.44 -0.93 6.96
N ILE A 438 -12.39 -2.04 7.70
CA ILE A 438 -11.23 -2.39 8.55
C ILE A 438 -9.98 -2.54 7.70
N ARG A 439 -10.08 -3.26 6.56
CA ARG A 439 -8.96 -3.40 5.63
C ARG A 439 -8.43 -2.05 5.18
N ALA A 440 -9.32 -1.13 4.79
CA ALA A 440 -8.94 0.19 4.33
C ALA A 440 -8.25 1.00 5.45
N LYS A 441 -8.71 0.88 6.70
CA LYS A 441 -8.07 1.51 7.86
C LYS A 441 -6.66 1.00 8.10
N LEU A 442 -6.50 -0.33 8.19
CA LEU A 442 -5.17 -0.94 8.35
C LEU A 442 -4.25 -0.61 7.16
N ALA A 443 -4.77 -0.57 5.94
CA ALA A 443 -3.98 -0.19 4.77
C ALA A 443 -3.49 1.27 4.83
N LYS A 444 -4.23 2.18 5.48
CA LYS A 444 -3.85 3.58 5.70
C LYS A 444 -2.92 3.78 6.91
N GLY A 445 -2.73 2.75 7.74
CA GLY A 445 -1.99 2.85 8.99
C GLY A 445 -2.83 3.30 10.19
N ASP A 446 -4.16 3.39 10.05
CA ASP A 446 -5.06 3.70 11.16
C ASP A 446 -5.11 2.54 12.16
N ILE A 447 -5.39 2.88 13.42
CA ILE A 447 -5.52 1.90 14.51
C ILE A 447 -6.89 1.24 14.48
N VAL A 448 -6.91 -0.09 14.63
CA VAL A 448 -8.09 -0.92 14.81
C VAL A 448 -7.95 -1.69 16.10
N SER A 449 -8.94 -1.66 16.98
CA SER A 449 -8.88 -2.34 18.27
C SER A 449 -9.64 -3.67 18.19
N CYS A 450 -8.95 -4.77 18.45
CA CYS A 450 -9.59 -6.05 18.74
C CYS A 450 -10.00 -6.05 20.20
N VAL A 451 -11.29 -6.26 20.50
CA VAL A 451 -11.82 -6.40 21.86
C VAL A 451 -12.08 -7.89 22.11
N PRO A 452 -11.18 -8.61 22.80
CA PRO A 452 -11.43 -9.99 23.16
C PRO A 452 -12.56 -10.13 24.18
N TRP A 453 -13.17 -11.31 24.24
CA TRP A 453 -14.23 -11.61 25.20
C TRP A 453 -13.74 -11.65 26.65
N ASP A 454 -12.52 -12.15 26.86
CA ASP A 454 -11.97 -12.47 28.18
C ASP A 454 -10.68 -11.68 28.52
N ALA A 455 -10.29 -10.72 27.68
CA ALA A 455 -9.01 -10.01 27.78
C ALA A 455 -9.14 -8.53 27.39
N PRO A 456 -8.20 -7.66 27.82
CA PRO A 456 -8.22 -6.25 27.44
C PRO A 456 -8.09 -6.07 25.93
N SER A 457 -8.60 -4.94 25.44
CA SER A 457 -8.53 -4.57 24.02
C SER A 457 -7.07 -4.51 23.55
N VAL A 458 -6.83 -5.07 22.37
CA VAL A 458 -5.53 -5.08 21.70
C VAL A 458 -5.59 -4.19 20.49
N GLU A 459 -4.67 -3.24 20.42
CA GLU A 459 -4.53 -2.35 19.26
C GLU A 459 -3.77 -3.05 18.14
N LEU A 460 -4.36 -3.01 16.96
CA LEU A 460 -3.82 -3.51 15.70
C LEU A 460 -3.58 -2.29 14.80
N THR A 461 -2.33 -2.03 14.45
CA THR A 461 -1.95 -0.96 13.50
C THR A 461 -0.97 -1.52 12.48
N ALA A 462 -0.88 -0.89 11.31
CA ALA A 462 0.23 -1.16 10.39
C ALA A 462 1.58 -0.70 10.96
N GLY A 463 1.56 0.25 11.89
CA GLY A 463 2.76 0.97 12.30
C GLY A 463 3.18 2.01 11.27
N GLU A 464 4.04 2.94 11.69
CA GLU A 464 4.52 4.03 10.85
C GLU A 464 5.35 3.48 9.67
N GLY A 465 5.10 3.99 8.46
CA GLY A 465 5.84 3.59 7.24
C GLY A 465 5.47 2.24 6.62
N ASN A 466 4.58 1.45 7.22
CA ASN A 466 4.13 0.14 6.71
C ASN A 466 2.73 0.18 6.06
N SER A 467 2.19 1.37 5.80
CA SER A 467 0.90 1.52 5.12
C SER A 467 0.95 0.87 3.73
N GLY A 468 -0.02 0.00 3.43
CA GLY A 468 -0.11 -0.70 2.15
C GLY A 468 0.66 -2.02 2.06
N MET A 469 1.45 -2.40 3.08
CA MET A 469 2.27 -3.63 3.10
C MET A 469 1.47 -4.88 3.48
N TYR A 470 0.18 -4.95 3.14
CA TYR A 470 -0.70 -6.08 3.47
C TYR A 470 -1.18 -6.80 2.22
N THR A 471 -0.94 -8.11 2.19
CA THR A 471 -1.59 -9.00 1.23
C THR A 471 -2.95 -9.43 1.78
N ALA A 472 -4.00 -9.23 0.97
CA ALA A 472 -5.38 -9.48 1.35
C ALA A 472 -5.94 -10.74 0.66
N TYR A 473 -6.34 -11.73 1.45
CA TYR A 473 -7.02 -12.94 0.98
C TYR A 473 -8.50 -12.86 1.35
N MET A 474 -9.33 -12.44 0.39
CA MET A 474 -10.76 -12.23 0.61
C MET A 474 -11.57 -13.39 0.02
N GLN A 475 -12.48 -13.93 0.82
CA GLN A 475 -13.47 -14.90 0.39
C GLN A 475 -14.86 -14.43 0.77
N ASN A 476 -15.71 -14.19 -0.23
CA ASN A 476 -17.10 -13.82 -0.02
C ASN A 476 -18.00 -15.06 -0.04
N ILE A 477 -18.91 -15.17 0.92
CA ILE A 477 -19.94 -16.21 1.01
C ILE A 477 -21.30 -15.50 0.84
N PRO A 478 -21.80 -15.37 -0.40
CA PRO A 478 -22.98 -14.58 -0.71
C PRO A 478 -24.24 -15.02 0.06
N GLU A 479 -24.40 -16.33 0.28
CA GLU A 479 -25.56 -16.95 0.92
C GLU A 479 -25.72 -16.49 2.37
N ALA A 480 -24.59 -16.30 3.07
CA ALA A 480 -24.55 -15.87 4.45
C ALA A 480 -24.44 -14.34 4.60
N LYS A 481 -24.32 -13.60 3.49
CA LYS A 481 -23.91 -12.18 3.49
C LYS A 481 -22.65 -11.93 4.33
N PHE A 482 -21.75 -12.92 4.30
CA PHE A 482 -20.57 -12.98 5.15
C PHE A 482 -19.33 -12.96 4.28
N THR A 483 -18.36 -12.13 4.64
CA THR A 483 -17.07 -12.06 3.97
C THR A 483 -16.00 -12.39 4.98
N SER A 484 -15.17 -13.38 4.65
CA SER A 484 -13.95 -13.72 5.36
C SER A 484 -12.79 -12.99 4.70
N LEU A 485 -11.92 -12.38 5.50
CA LEU A 485 -10.74 -11.67 5.04
C LEU A 485 -9.55 -12.01 5.95
N ILE A 486 -8.47 -12.46 5.33
CA ILE A 486 -7.19 -12.61 5.99
C ILE A 486 -6.26 -11.52 5.47
N LEU A 487 -5.66 -10.77 6.39
CA LEU A 487 -4.57 -9.83 6.09
C LEU A 487 -3.27 -10.39 6.66
N LEU A 488 -2.26 -10.43 5.80
CA LEU A 488 -0.93 -10.87 6.15
C LEU A 488 0.08 -9.82 5.70
N HIS A 489 0.96 -9.40 6.61
CA HIS A 489 1.98 -8.40 6.34
C HIS A 489 3.05 -8.94 5.38
N GLU A 490 3.62 -8.08 4.55
CA GLU A 490 4.62 -8.46 3.54
C GLU A 490 5.86 -9.12 4.13
N LEU A 491 6.27 -8.75 5.35
CA LEU A 491 7.37 -9.42 6.08
C LEU A 491 7.18 -10.95 6.23
N ALA A 492 5.93 -11.42 6.26
CA ALA A 492 5.62 -12.85 6.32
C ALA A 492 5.47 -13.49 4.92
N VAL A 493 5.07 -12.71 3.91
CA VAL A 493 4.84 -13.20 2.53
C VAL A 493 6.12 -13.21 1.70
N GLN A 494 6.90 -12.13 1.80
CA GLN A 494 8.12 -11.87 1.05
C GLN A 494 9.28 -11.57 2.02
N PRO A 495 9.82 -12.61 2.69
CA PRO A 495 10.97 -12.44 3.58
C PRO A 495 12.19 -11.89 2.83
N ASN A 496 12.82 -10.87 3.39
CA ASN A 496 14.03 -10.25 2.84
C ASN A 496 15.30 -10.93 3.37
N TYR A 497 15.93 -11.77 2.55
CA TYR A 497 17.17 -12.47 2.92
C TYR A 497 18.44 -11.64 2.68
N GLY A 498 18.34 -10.43 2.12
CA GLY A 498 19.48 -9.59 1.74
C GLY A 498 20.06 -8.74 2.88
N GLY A 499 19.43 -8.71 4.06
CA GLY A 499 19.88 -7.94 5.21
C GLY A 499 19.24 -8.41 6.52
N LYS A 500 19.60 -7.78 7.65
CA LYS A 500 19.03 -8.06 8.98
C LYS A 500 17.55 -7.69 9.01
N SER A 501 16.71 -8.65 8.63
CA SER A 501 15.26 -8.48 8.59
C SER A 501 14.56 -9.50 9.48
N THR A 502 13.24 -9.42 9.56
CA THR A 502 12.44 -10.31 10.39
C THR A 502 11.37 -10.97 9.53
N THR A 503 11.21 -12.29 9.68
CA THR A 503 10.14 -13.06 9.06
C THR A 503 9.34 -13.81 10.13
N PHE A 504 8.25 -14.46 9.73
CA PHE A 504 7.35 -15.15 10.63
C PHE A 504 7.04 -16.57 10.16
N ILE A 505 6.86 -17.48 11.13
CA ILE A 505 6.50 -18.89 10.92
C ILE A 505 5.21 -19.17 11.66
N PHE A 506 4.20 -19.67 10.95
CA PHE A 506 3.00 -20.23 11.58
C PHE A 506 3.33 -21.60 12.16
N HIS A 507 3.08 -21.77 13.46
CA HIS A 507 3.28 -23.03 14.17
C HIS A 507 1.99 -23.84 14.16
N VAL A 508 1.95 -24.87 13.31
CA VAL A 508 0.86 -25.85 13.29
C VAL A 508 1.30 -27.18 13.90
N SER A 509 2.53 -27.58 13.60
CA SER A 509 3.22 -28.69 14.26
C SER A 509 4.71 -28.36 14.39
N ASP A 510 5.38 -28.99 15.35
CA ASP A 510 6.83 -28.81 15.55
C ASP A 510 7.60 -29.19 14.27
N GLU A 511 7.21 -30.28 13.61
CA GLU A 511 7.85 -30.74 12.37
C GLU A 511 7.75 -29.71 11.24
N GLN A 512 6.56 -29.11 11.05
CA GLN A 512 6.33 -28.12 10.00
C GLN A 512 7.05 -26.80 10.30
N ALA A 513 7.02 -26.34 11.55
CA ALA A 513 7.71 -25.13 11.98
C ALA A 513 9.23 -25.28 11.85
N MET A 514 9.78 -26.42 12.26
CA MET A 514 11.18 -26.78 12.09
C MET A 514 11.57 -26.85 10.61
N ALA A 515 10.77 -27.51 9.77
CA ALA A 515 11.05 -27.58 8.33
C ALA A 515 11.06 -26.21 7.65
N GLN A 516 10.15 -25.30 8.04
CA GLN A 516 10.15 -23.92 7.56
C GLN A 516 11.35 -23.14 8.06
N LEU A 517 11.72 -23.28 9.34
CA LEU A 517 12.93 -22.66 9.90
C LEU A 517 14.16 -23.08 9.09
N ARG A 518 14.32 -24.39 8.84
CA ARG A 518 15.41 -24.91 8.00
C ARG A 518 15.41 -24.22 6.64
N GLN A 519 14.27 -24.13 5.96
CA GLN A 519 14.18 -23.48 4.65
C GLN A 519 14.62 -22.01 4.69
N HIS A 520 14.22 -21.26 5.72
CA HIS A 520 14.66 -19.88 5.90
C HIS A 520 16.17 -19.79 6.12
N VAL A 521 16.72 -20.61 7.02
CA VAL A 521 18.16 -20.61 7.31
C VAL A 521 18.95 -21.05 6.08
N THR A 522 18.54 -22.09 5.35
CA THR A 522 19.22 -22.55 4.11
C THR A 522 19.26 -21.46 3.03
N ARG A 523 18.22 -20.63 2.93
CA ARG A 523 18.21 -19.50 1.98
C ARG A 523 19.07 -18.32 2.44
N LEU A 524 19.24 -18.17 3.76
CA LEU A 524 19.97 -17.08 4.38
C LEU A 524 21.48 -17.32 4.40
N VAL A 525 21.91 -18.53 4.80
CA VAL A 525 23.34 -18.86 4.93
C VAL A 525 23.90 -19.49 3.66
N LYS A 526 25.19 -19.27 3.40
CA LYS A 526 25.90 -19.86 2.23
C LYS A 526 26.33 -21.32 2.46
N VAL A 527 25.99 -21.91 3.60
CA VAL A 527 26.38 -23.27 4.01
C VAL A 527 25.19 -24.21 3.89
N PRO A 528 25.36 -25.45 3.40
CA PRO A 528 24.27 -26.42 3.37
C PRO A 528 23.78 -26.73 4.80
N VAL A 529 22.47 -26.68 5.00
CA VAL A 529 21.81 -27.00 6.29
C VAL A 529 21.07 -28.33 6.15
N PHE A 530 21.45 -29.31 6.97
CA PHE A 530 20.88 -30.65 6.89
C PHE A 530 19.62 -30.81 7.76
N PRO A 531 18.70 -31.73 7.41
CA PRO A 531 17.49 -32.01 8.20
C PRO A 531 17.79 -32.29 9.68
N ASP A 532 18.85 -33.06 9.95
CA ASP A 532 19.20 -33.51 11.31
C ASP A 532 19.65 -32.36 12.22
N TRP A 533 20.02 -31.22 11.64
CA TRP A 533 20.45 -30.04 12.39
C TRP A 533 19.26 -29.21 12.88
N THR A 534 18.05 -29.48 12.38
CA THR A 534 16.90 -28.60 12.60
C THR A 534 16.46 -28.55 14.07
N GLY A 535 16.56 -29.67 14.80
CA GLY A 535 16.26 -29.69 16.25
C GLY A 535 17.21 -28.80 17.05
N TYR A 536 18.51 -28.82 16.70
CA TYR A 536 19.51 -27.93 17.29
C TYR A 536 19.23 -26.47 16.95
N LEU A 537 18.97 -26.16 15.68
CA LEU A 537 18.68 -24.80 15.24
C LEU A 537 17.42 -24.22 15.90
N TRP A 538 16.40 -25.05 16.12
CA TRP A 538 15.17 -24.64 16.80
C TRP A 538 15.41 -24.27 18.26
N GLN A 539 16.19 -25.06 19.00
CA GLN A 539 16.49 -24.80 20.41
C GLN A 539 17.53 -23.68 20.56
N ALA A 540 18.65 -23.77 19.86
CA ALA A 540 19.73 -22.77 19.93
C ALA A 540 19.27 -21.41 19.39
N GLY A 541 18.42 -21.38 18.36
CA GLY A 541 17.82 -20.15 17.85
C GLY A 541 16.92 -19.44 18.87
N GLN A 542 16.20 -20.19 19.71
CA GLN A 542 15.42 -19.60 20.81
C GLN A 542 16.32 -19.04 21.90
N SER A 543 17.33 -19.80 22.33
CA SER A 543 18.29 -19.34 23.34
C SER A 543 19.07 -18.10 22.87
N ALA A 544 19.36 -18.01 21.57
CA ALA A 544 20.03 -16.86 20.95
C ALA A 544 19.07 -15.70 20.61
N MET A 545 17.78 -15.76 20.99
CA MET A 545 16.74 -14.78 20.65
C MET A 545 16.51 -14.54 19.15
N LEU A 546 17.03 -15.41 18.28
CA LEU A 546 16.77 -15.40 16.84
C LEU A 546 15.39 -15.95 16.50
N LEU A 547 14.84 -16.81 17.37
CA LEU A 547 13.48 -17.34 17.28
C LEU A 547 12.70 -16.95 18.54
N ARG A 548 11.59 -16.24 18.39
CA ARG A 548 10.78 -15.77 19.52
C ARG A 548 9.29 -15.98 19.27
N PRO A 549 8.50 -16.41 20.28
CA PRO A 549 7.05 -16.45 20.13
C PRO A 549 6.50 -15.02 19.96
N THR A 550 5.70 -14.82 18.91
CA THR A 550 5.03 -13.54 18.65
C THR A 550 3.77 -13.43 19.51
N ARG A 551 3.35 -12.22 19.87
CA ARG A 551 2.09 -12.01 20.58
C ARG A 551 0.92 -12.34 19.65
N THR A 552 0.14 -13.35 19.98
CA THR A 552 -0.99 -13.81 19.16
C THR A 552 -2.28 -13.97 19.96
N GLY A 553 -3.40 -14.10 19.24
CA GLY A 553 -4.71 -14.46 19.79
C GLY A 553 -5.52 -15.34 18.84
N GLY A 554 -6.54 -16.03 19.37
CA GLY A 554 -7.43 -16.91 18.60
C GLY A 554 -6.83 -18.24 18.18
N ASP A 555 -6.10 -18.91 19.08
CA ASP A 555 -5.40 -20.20 18.88
C ASP A 555 -4.30 -20.22 17.81
N VAL A 556 -4.05 -19.10 17.14
CA VAL A 556 -2.94 -18.94 16.22
C VAL A 556 -1.63 -18.86 17.00
N LYS A 557 -0.65 -19.67 16.62
CA LYS A 557 0.72 -19.60 17.14
C LYS A 557 1.65 -19.13 16.03
N LEU A 558 2.35 -18.04 16.27
CA LEU A 558 3.29 -17.44 15.33
C LEU A 558 4.64 -17.27 16.02
N TYR A 559 5.72 -17.59 15.31
CA TYR A 559 7.08 -17.34 15.76
C TYR A 559 7.73 -16.29 14.86
N THR A 560 8.36 -15.31 15.50
CA THR A 560 9.25 -14.34 14.89
C THR A 560 10.62 -14.99 14.66
N VAL A 561 11.15 -14.87 13.45
CA VAL A 561 12.48 -15.33 13.06
C VAL A 561 13.30 -14.12 12.61
N VAL A 562 14.43 -13.88 13.27
CA VAL A 562 15.40 -12.86 12.85
C VAL A 562 16.28 -13.46 11.75
N LEU A 563 16.26 -12.85 10.57
CA LEU A 563 17.07 -13.23 9.41
C LEU A 563 18.43 -12.52 9.47
N ASP A 564 19.28 -12.96 10.42
CA ASP A 564 20.66 -12.49 10.55
C ASP A 564 21.66 -13.57 10.11
N SER A 565 22.26 -13.41 8.92
CA SER A 565 23.16 -14.41 8.34
C SER A 565 24.35 -14.73 9.24
N ASP A 566 24.87 -13.73 9.94
CA ASP A 566 26.10 -13.87 10.72
C ASP A 566 25.81 -14.66 11.99
N SER A 567 24.74 -14.32 12.69
CA SER A 567 24.29 -15.02 13.90
C SER A 567 23.92 -16.48 13.62
N TRP A 568 23.19 -16.76 12.52
CA TRP A 568 22.88 -18.14 12.13
C TRP A 568 24.12 -18.93 11.68
N THR A 569 25.09 -18.28 11.03
CA THR A 569 26.38 -18.93 10.67
C THR A 569 27.22 -19.24 11.90
N ARG A 570 27.24 -18.34 12.90
CA ARG A 570 27.90 -18.57 14.20
C ARG A 570 27.26 -19.73 14.97
N LEU A 571 25.94 -19.84 14.99
CA LEU A 571 25.25 -21.00 15.58
C LEU A 571 25.65 -22.31 14.89
N LEU A 572 25.67 -22.34 13.55
CA LEU A 572 26.05 -23.53 12.80
C LEU A 572 27.51 -23.92 13.03
N THR A 573 28.43 -22.96 12.97
CA THR A 573 29.86 -23.22 13.19
C THR A 573 30.16 -23.61 14.64
N GLY A 574 29.49 -22.99 15.62
CA GLY A 574 29.58 -23.36 17.03
C GLY A 574 29.05 -24.78 17.31
N GLY A 575 27.88 -25.12 16.75
CA GLY A 575 27.31 -26.47 16.88
C GLY A 575 28.19 -27.56 16.25
N LEU A 576 28.85 -27.26 15.12
CA LEU A 576 29.82 -28.16 14.49
C LEU A 576 31.11 -28.29 15.31
N ALA A 577 31.63 -27.19 15.84
CA ALA A 577 32.85 -27.17 16.65
C ALA A 577 32.69 -27.94 17.97
N GLN A 578 31.51 -27.84 18.61
CA GLN A 578 31.18 -28.60 19.81
C GLN A 578 30.75 -30.05 19.53
N GLY A 579 30.62 -30.44 18.26
CA GLY A 579 30.21 -31.79 17.84
C GLY A 579 28.76 -32.14 18.17
N VAL A 580 27.92 -31.14 18.50
CA VAL A 580 26.47 -31.29 18.77
C VAL A 580 25.72 -31.62 17.48
N ILE A 581 26.06 -30.92 16.40
CA ILE A 581 25.65 -31.27 15.04
C ILE A 581 26.87 -31.81 14.28
N ARG A 582 26.63 -32.77 13.38
CA ARG A 582 27.68 -33.42 12.60
C ARG A 582 27.34 -33.34 11.12
N LEU A 583 28.37 -33.21 10.29
CA LEU A 583 28.21 -33.41 8.85
C LEU A 583 27.76 -34.86 8.63
N PRO A 584 26.75 -35.09 7.78
CA PRO A 584 26.39 -36.45 7.41
C PRO A 584 27.61 -37.13 6.81
N GLN A 585 28.03 -38.23 7.44
CA GLN A 585 29.07 -39.09 6.87
C GLN A 585 28.44 -39.79 5.67
N ASN A 586 29.10 -39.71 4.50
CA ASN A 586 28.62 -40.29 3.25
C ASN A 586 27.99 -41.67 3.48
N ALA A 587 26.73 -41.82 3.05
CA ALA A 587 26.13 -43.12 2.74
C ALA A 587 26.66 -43.60 1.38
#